data_AF-A0A174NY23-F1
#
_entry.id   AF-A0A174NY23-F1
#
_cell.length_a   1.000
_cell.length_b   1.000
_cell.length_c   1.000
_cell.angle_alpha   90.00
_cell.angle_beta   90.00
_cell.angle_gamma   90.00
#
_symmetry.space_group_name_H-M   'P 1'
#
loop_
_entity.id
_entity.type
_entity.pdbx_description
1 polymer ?
#
loop_
_entity_poly.entity_id
_entity_poly.type
_entity_poly.pdbx_seq_one_letter_code
_entity_poly.pdbx_strand_id
1 'polypeptide(L)'
;MKLRVKEMSLLLIVSLFLIFTVGFMYSCGSDEYEFSESMANSNLTKTSSKSISFRSDVVDSIAVSDEFLDFIMCCNMLSDKFTSYISTIDSEEEERWRNNINNSDYMDEFARKANVEVEVELIAESKRKLYNNTAFLTLNETEKSILFFDRTFLPKNTLLKTRSESNSSECEKNRKNAYNAAYSSFYFSVGACGNSSQCLAEADGALKMNLYFADVNYHSCMGNISNK
;
A
#
# COMPACT_ATOMS: atom_id res chain seq x y z
N MET A 1 30.45 -7.07 -11.77
CA MET A 1 30.49 -5.88 -10.88
C MET A 1 29.20 -5.03 -10.95
N LYS A 2 28.57 -4.83 -12.13
CA LYS A 2 27.29 -4.09 -12.24
C LYS A 2 26.05 -4.77 -11.62
N LEU A 3 25.99 -6.11 -11.56
CA LEU A 3 24.85 -6.82 -10.95
C LEU A 3 24.77 -6.66 -9.42
N ARG A 4 25.91 -6.75 -8.72
CA ARG A 4 25.96 -6.61 -7.25
C ARG A 4 25.56 -5.24 -6.73
N VAL A 5 25.72 -4.18 -7.51
CA VAL A 5 25.32 -2.82 -7.12
C VAL A 5 23.80 -2.66 -7.14
N LYS A 6 23.10 -3.36 -8.04
CA LYS A 6 21.63 -3.31 -8.18
C LYS A 6 20.93 -4.10 -7.08
N GLU A 7 21.46 -5.29 -6.75
CA GLU A 7 20.99 -6.12 -5.63
C GLU A 7 21.24 -5.44 -4.28
N MET A 8 22.40 -4.82 -4.09
CA MET A 8 22.73 -4.06 -2.88
C MET A 8 21.89 -2.77 -2.75
N SER A 9 21.52 -2.14 -3.88
CA SER A 9 20.60 -0.99 -3.89
C SER A 9 19.15 -1.38 -3.57
N LEU A 10 18.68 -2.54 -4.02
CA LEU A 10 17.33 -3.04 -3.70
C LEU A 10 17.22 -3.39 -2.21
N LEU A 11 18.23 -4.08 -1.67
CA LEU A 11 18.30 -4.45 -0.26
C LEU A 11 18.31 -3.22 0.67
N LEU A 12 19.01 -2.15 0.29
CA LEU A 12 19.02 -0.89 1.05
C LEU A 12 17.66 -0.19 1.04
N ILE A 13 16.94 -0.22 -0.07
CA ILE A 13 15.60 0.36 -0.20
C ILE A 13 14.59 -0.43 0.66
N VAL A 14 14.61 -1.76 0.58
CA VAL A 14 13.75 -2.64 1.40
C VAL A 14 14.04 -2.48 2.90
N SER A 15 15.31 -2.35 3.29
CA SER A 15 15.69 -2.09 4.68
C SER A 15 15.21 -0.73 5.20
N LEU A 16 15.17 0.31 4.35
CA LEU A 16 14.65 1.63 4.72
C LEU A 16 13.11 1.62 4.90
N PHE A 17 12.39 0.82 4.10
CA PHE A 17 10.94 0.63 4.25
C PHE A 17 10.56 -0.07 5.55
N LEU A 18 11.33 -1.08 5.98
CA LEU A 18 11.10 -1.76 7.26
C LEU A 18 11.32 -0.83 8.46
N ILE A 19 12.35 0.03 8.44
CA ILE A 19 12.62 1.00 9.52
C ILE A 19 11.50 2.05 9.60
N PHE A 20 10.92 2.45 8.46
CA PHE A 20 9.80 3.39 8.43
C PHE A 20 8.55 2.81 9.11
N THR A 21 8.25 1.51 8.90
CA THR A 21 7.08 0.87 9.55
C THR A 21 7.20 0.77 11.07
N VAL A 22 8.40 0.65 11.63
CA VAL A 22 8.61 0.59 13.09
C VAL A 22 8.50 1.97 13.74
N GLY A 23 8.86 3.05 13.03
CA GLY A 23 8.75 4.42 13.53
C GLY A 23 7.32 4.92 13.71
N PHE A 24 6.37 4.46 12.88
CA PHE A 24 4.98 4.90 12.96
C PHE A 24 4.17 4.21 14.07
N MET A 25 4.62 3.06 14.59
CA MET A 25 3.93 2.37 15.69
C MET A 25 4.18 3.04 17.06
N TYR A 26 5.12 3.98 17.15
CA TYR A 26 5.49 4.67 18.40
C TYR A 26 5.20 6.18 18.43
N SER A 27 4.39 6.70 17.52
CA SER A 27 3.87 8.08 17.62
C SER A 27 2.37 8.12 17.39
N CYS A 28 1.64 7.41 18.26
CA CYS A 28 0.25 7.75 18.58
C CYS A 28 0.25 8.53 19.91
N GLY A 29 0.66 9.79 19.82
CA GLY A 29 0.38 10.83 20.81
C GLY A 29 -0.26 11.98 20.06
N SER A 30 -1.56 12.17 20.26
CA SER A 30 -2.32 13.29 19.69
C SER A 30 -1.74 14.59 20.21
N ASP A 31 -1.21 15.43 19.32
CA ASP A 31 -1.25 16.88 19.43
C ASP A 31 -1.41 17.44 18.02
N GLU A 32 -2.24 18.46 17.90
CA GLU A 32 -2.55 19.19 16.68
C GLU A 32 -1.27 19.50 15.91
N TYR A 33 -1.22 19.17 14.61
CA TYR A 33 -0.12 19.58 13.74
C TYR A 33 -0.22 21.10 13.52
N GLU A 34 0.25 21.87 14.48
CA GLU A 34 0.67 23.24 14.27
C GLU A 34 1.94 23.17 13.40
N PHE A 35 1.77 23.48 12.11
CA PHE A 35 2.85 23.59 11.14
C PHE A 35 3.89 24.58 11.70
N SER A 36 5.01 24.06 12.20
CA SER A 36 6.01 24.89 12.86
C SER A 36 6.57 25.92 11.87
N GLU A 37 6.36 27.17 12.23
CA GLU A 37 6.75 28.40 11.55
C GLU A 37 8.27 28.57 11.58
N SER A 38 9.02 27.66 10.96
CA SER A 38 10.50 27.76 10.87
C SER A 38 11.03 27.96 9.44
N MET A 39 10.14 28.21 8.47
CA MET A 39 10.53 28.73 7.15
C MET A 39 9.90 30.11 6.85
N ALA A 40 9.39 30.80 7.88
CA ALA A 40 8.88 32.16 7.79
C ALA A 40 10.02 33.18 7.90
N ASN A 41 10.91 33.21 6.91
CA ASN A 41 11.69 34.41 6.60
C ASN A 41 12.18 34.37 5.15
N SER A 42 11.23 34.35 4.21
CA SER A 42 11.42 35.06 2.96
C SER A 42 10.05 35.52 2.45
N ASN A 43 9.97 36.77 2.03
CA ASN A 43 8.75 37.45 1.59
C ASN A 43 8.08 36.76 0.39
N LEU A 44 7.22 35.75 0.61
CA LEU A 44 6.47 35.07 -0.45
C LEU A 44 4.95 35.28 -0.28
N THR A 45 4.48 36.35 -0.91
CA THR A 45 3.10 36.85 -0.94
C THR A 45 2.17 35.98 -1.78
N LYS A 46 1.02 35.54 -1.22
CA LYS A 46 -0.25 35.13 -1.90
C LYS A 46 -0.25 34.05 -3.01
N THR A 47 0.88 33.66 -3.58
CA THR A 47 1.02 32.60 -4.61
C THR A 47 1.08 31.20 -3.99
N SER A 48 1.53 31.08 -2.74
CA SER A 48 1.72 29.80 -2.04
C SER A 48 0.41 29.01 -1.87
N SER A 49 -0.65 29.61 -1.31
CA SER A 49 -1.92 28.90 -1.05
C SER A 49 -2.64 28.46 -2.32
N LYS A 50 -2.58 29.26 -3.39
CA LYS A 50 -3.21 28.93 -4.69
C LYS A 50 -2.44 27.85 -5.43
N SER A 51 -1.11 27.84 -5.32
CA SER A 51 -0.27 26.78 -5.90
C SER A 51 -0.46 25.45 -5.17
N ILE A 52 -0.56 25.46 -3.83
CA ILE A 52 -0.80 24.25 -3.03
C ILE A 52 -2.20 23.69 -3.32
N SER A 53 -3.23 24.54 -3.37
CA SER A 53 -4.60 24.13 -3.76
C SER A 53 -4.63 23.50 -5.15
N PHE A 54 -4.03 24.16 -6.15
CA PHE A 54 -3.99 23.63 -7.52
C PHE A 54 -3.27 22.29 -7.62
N ARG A 55 -2.20 22.08 -6.85
CA ARG A 55 -1.46 20.80 -6.84
C ARG A 55 -2.27 19.69 -6.16
N SER A 56 -3.05 19.99 -5.12
CA SER A 56 -4.04 19.05 -4.57
C SER A 56 -5.12 18.71 -5.60
N ASP A 57 -5.68 19.71 -6.29
CA ASP A 57 -6.73 19.50 -7.30
C ASP A 57 -6.27 18.58 -8.45
N VAL A 58 -4.99 18.68 -8.87
CA VAL A 58 -4.41 17.79 -9.88
C VAL A 58 -4.33 16.35 -9.36
N VAL A 59 -3.82 16.14 -8.14
CA VAL A 59 -3.77 14.79 -7.53
C VAL A 59 -5.17 14.20 -7.39
N ASP A 60 -6.13 15.00 -6.94
CA ASP A 60 -7.53 14.59 -6.76
C ASP A 60 -8.17 14.22 -8.11
N SER A 61 -7.88 14.97 -9.18
CA SER A 61 -8.38 14.66 -10.52
C SER A 61 -7.83 13.35 -11.09
N ILE A 62 -6.57 13.00 -10.77
CA ILE A 62 -5.95 11.75 -11.20
C ILE A 62 -6.51 10.58 -10.39
N ALA A 63 -6.78 10.76 -9.10
CA ALA A 63 -7.31 9.72 -8.22
C ALA A 63 -8.67 9.16 -8.68
N VAL A 64 -9.42 9.95 -9.45
CA VAL A 64 -10.71 9.55 -10.04
C VAL A 64 -10.64 9.31 -11.56
N SER A 65 -9.44 9.33 -12.14
CA SER A 65 -9.24 9.05 -13.57
C SER A 65 -9.40 7.56 -13.88
N ASP A 66 -9.91 7.26 -15.07
CA ASP A 66 -10.08 5.88 -15.54
C ASP A 66 -8.73 5.14 -15.54
N GLU A 67 -7.63 5.78 -15.94
CA GLU A 67 -6.32 5.11 -15.97
C GLU A 67 -5.82 4.72 -14.58
N PHE A 68 -6.06 5.56 -13.56
CA PHE A 68 -5.68 5.24 -12.19
C PHE A 68 -6.58 4.16 -11.61
N LEU A 69 -7.90 4.25 -11.81
CA LEU A 69 -8.85 3.26 -11.33
C LEU A 69 -8.63 1.89 -11.98
N ASP A 70 -8.32 1.85 -13.28
CA ASP A 70 -7.93 0.63 -13.99
C ASP A 70 -6.66 0.00 -13.40
N PHE A 71 -5.66 0.82 -13.08
CA PHE A 71 -4.45 0.35 -12.43
C PHE A 71 -4.75 -0.29 -11.07
N ILE A 72 -5.55 0.38 -10.23
CA ILE A 72 -5.97 -0.15 -8.92
C ILE A 72 -6.79 -1.44 -9.08
N MET A 73 -7.67 -1.50 -10.07
CA MET A 73 -8.46 -2.70 -10.37
C MET A 73 -7.55 -3.89 -10.77
N CYS A 74 -6.56 -3.66 -11.64
CA CYS A 74 -5.60 -4.70 -12.04
C CYS A 74 -4.76 -5.19 -10.85
N CYS A 75 -4.34 -4.29 -9.96
CA CYS A 75 -3.67 -4.67 -8.71
C CYS A 75 -4.55 -5.60 -7.84
N ASN A 76 -5.84 -5.27 -7.73
CA ASN A 76 -6.78 -6.08 -6.95
C ASN A 76 -7.03 -7.45 -7.60
N MET A 77 -7.10 -7.54 -8.93
CA MET A 77 -7.22 -8.83 -9.64
C MET A 77 -6.04 -9.75 -9.37
N LEU A 78 -4.80 -9.21 -9.36
CA LEU A 78 -3.62 -9.95 -8.95
C LEU A 78 -3.74 -10.47 -7.51
N SER A 79 -4.17 -9.60 -6.59
CA SER A 79 -4.33 -9.98 -5.18
C SER A 79 -5.40 -11.05 -4.97
N ASP A 80 -6.51 -10.96 -5.71
CA ASP A 80 -7.59 -11.95 -5.73
C ASP A 80 -7.08 -13.28 -6.31
N LYS A 81 -6.25 -13.26 -7.35
CA LYS A 81 -5.60 -14.44 -7.95
C LYS A 81 -4.69 -15.16 -6.96
N PHE A 82 -3.82 -14.44 -6.25
CA PHE A 82 -2.99 -15.03 -5.20
C PHE A 82 -3.81 -15.57 -4.04
N THR A 83 -4.87 -14.86 -3.63
CA THR A 83 -5.79 -15.34 -2.59
C THR A 83 -6.45 -16.65 -3.01
N SER A 84 -6.89 -16.75 -4.27
CA SER A 84 -7.43 -17.99 -4.81
C SER A 84 -6.41 -19.11 -4.79
N TYR A 85 -5.15 -18.86 -5.16
CA TYR A 85 -4.09 -19.88 -5.11
C TYR A 85 -3.79 -20.33 -3.67
N ILE A 86 -3.65 -19.39 -2.73
CA ILE A 86 -3.43 -19.68 -1.31
C ILE A 86 -4.57 -20.54 -0.73
N SER A 87 -5.81 -20.37 -1.21
CA SER A 87 -6.93 -21.21 -0.76
C SER A 87 -6.86 -22.68 -1.22
N THR A 88 -5.97 -23.01 -2.17
CA THR A 88 -5.81 -24.36 -2.72
C THR A 88 -4.63 -25.14 -2.12
N ILE A 89 -3.68 -24.45 -1.50
CA ILE A 89 -2.51 -25.05 -0.86
C ILE A 89 -2.88 -25.54 0.56
N ASP A 90 -2.17 -26.53 1.06
CA ASP A 90 -2.38 -27.03 2.42
C ASP A 90 -1.75 -26.13 3.50
N SER A 91 -2.04 -26.42 4.76
CA SER A 91 -1.54 -25.63 5.89
C SER A 91 -0.02 -25.62 6.02
N GLU A 92 0.65 -26.71 5.60
CA GLU A 92 2.12 -26.78 5.65
C GLU A 92 2.73 -25.89 4.57
N GLU A 93 2.19 -25.93 3.35
CA GLU A 93 2.61 -25.05 2.26
C GLU A 93 2.27 -23.59 2.57
N GLU A 94 1.12 -23.31 3.20
CA GLU A 94 0.74 -21.96 3.64
C GLU A 94 1.70 -21.41 4.71
N GLU A 95 2.11 -22.25 5.68
CA GLU A 95 3.12 -21.88 6.67
C GLU A 95 4.49 -21.62 6.01
N ARG A 96 4.89 -22.48 5.08
CA ARG A 96 6.11 -22.28 4.30
C ARG A 96 6.06 -20.97 3.53
N TRP A 97 4.92 -20.64 2.91
CA TRP A 97 4.74 -19.38 2.20
C TRP A 97 4.93 -18.19 3.14
N ARG A 98 4.21 -18.14 4.27
CA ARG A 98 4.35 -17.06 5.27
C ARG A 98 5.81 -16.84 5.71
N ASN A 99 6.53 -17.94 5.93
CA ASN A 99 7.92 -17.91 6.39
C ASN A 99 8.93 -17.51 5.30
N ASN A 100 8.52 -17.45 4.02
CA ASN A 100 9.38 -17.15 2.88
C ASN A 100 8.92 -15.94 2.05
N ILE A 101 8.02 -15.09 2.56
CA ILE A 101 7.56 -13.88 1.85
C ILE A 101 8.71 -12.91 1.52
N ASN A 102 9.79 -12.94 2.28
CA ASN A 102 11.01 -12.15 2.05
C ASN A 102 12.08 -12.87 1.22
N ASN A 103 11.82 -14.09 0.77
CA ASN A 103 12.74 -14.88 -0.04
C ASN A 103 12.33 -14.76 -1.51
N SER A 104 13.10 -14.00 -2.30
CA SER A 104 12.71 -13.72 -3.68
C SER A 104 12.63 -14.97 -4.56
N ASP A 105 13.55 -15.92 -4.39
CA ASP A 105 13.55 -17.14 -5.22
C ASP A 105 12.29 -17.97 -4.95
N TYR A 106 11.86 -18.02 -3.68
CA TYR A 106 10.61 -18.65 -3.30
C TYR A 106 9.40 -17.90 -3.87
N MET A 107 9.39 -16.56 -3.80
CA MET A 107 8.28 -15.75 -4.29
C MET A 107 8.14 -15.79 -5.82
N ASP A 108 9.24 -15.94 -6.56
CA ASP A 108 9.19 -16.17 -8.01
C ASP A 108 8.57 -17.54 -8.34
N GLU A 109 9.00 -18.60 -7.63
CA GLU A 109 8.41 -19.93 -7.80
C GLU A 109 6.91 -19.93 -7.44
N PHE A 110 6.56 -19.26 -6.34
CA PHE A 110 5.18 -19.09 -5.90
C PHE A 110 4.32 -18.37 -6.96
N ALA A 111 4.83 -17.28 -7.53
CA ALA A 111 4.16 -16.56 -8.61
C ALA A 111 3.91 -17.44 -9.84
N ARG A 112 4.91 -18.24 -10.22
CA ARG A 112 4.79 -19.20 -11.33
C ARG A 112 3.76 -20.29 -11.05
N LYS A 113 3.72 -20.83 -9.82
CA LYS A 113 2.72 -21.83 -9.42
C LYS A 113 1.30 -21.25 -9.38
N ALA A 114 1.17 -20.00 -8.98
CA ALA A 114 -0.11 -19.28 -9.00
C ALA A 114 -0.60 -18.93 -10.41
N ASN A 115 0.24 -19.06 -11.45
CA ASN A 115 -0.10 -18.82 -12.86
C ASN A 115 -0.73 -17.42 -13.07
N VAL A 116 0.05 -16.39 -12.72
CA VAL A 116 -0.36 -14.97 -12.69
C VAL A 116 0.00 -14.20 -13.97
N GLU A 117 0.38 -14.88 -15.05
CA GLU A 117 0.93 -14.25 -16.26
C GLU A 117 -0.05 -13.23 -16.86
N VAL A 118 -1.35 -13.53 -16.84
CA VAL A 118 -2.40 -12.63 -17.34
C VAL A 118 -2.49 -11.37 -16.47
N GLU A 119 -2.48 -11.53 -15.14
CA GLU A 119 -2.54 -10.40 -14.22
C GLU A 119 -1.30 -9.50 -14.32
N VAL A 120 -0.11 -10.08 -14.55
CA VAL A 120 1.14 -9.35 -14.81
C VAL A 120 1.01 -8.48 -16.06
N GLU A 121 0.45 -9.01 -17.15
CA GLU A 121 0.23 -8.26 -18.39
C GLU A 121 -0.78 -7.12 -18.22
N LEU A 122 -1.90 -7.37 -17.51
CA LEU A 122 -2.91 -6.37 -17.22
C LEU A 122 -2.36 -5.22 -16.37
N ILE A 123 -1.54 -5.53 -15.35
CA ILE A 123 -0.84 -4.52 -14.55
C ILE A 123 0.13 -3.72 -15.41
N ALA A 124 0.92 -4.39 -16.27
CA ALA A 124 1.87 -3.71 -17.15
C ALA A 124 1.16 -2.73 -18.10
N GLU A 125 0.03 -3.14 -18.68
CA GLU A 125 -0.75 -2.30 -19.60
C GLU A 125 -1.41 -1.11 -18.88
N SER A 126 -2.10 -1.36 -17.77
CA SER A 126 -2.77 -0.30 -16.99
C SER A 126 -1.76 0.70 -16.43
N LYS A 127 -0.62 0.23 -15.92
CA LYS A 127 0.50 1.08 -15.51
C LYS A 127 1.01 1.94 -16.66
N ARG A 128 1.20 1.36 -17.86
CA ARG A 128 1.63 2.13 -19.04
C ARG A 128 0.61 3.22 -19.40
N LYS A 129 -0.69 2.94 -19.30
CA LYS A 129 -1.75 3.95 -19.54
C LYS A 129 -1.66 5.09 -18.52
N LEU A 130 -1.57 4.76 -17.21
CA LEU A 130 -1.42 5.73 -16.14
C LEU A 130 -0.16 6.60 -16.32
N TYR A 131 0.99 6.00 -16.64
CA TYR A 131 2.24 6.73 -16.83
C TYR A 131 2.29 7.55 -18.13
N ASN A 132 1.35 7.32 -19.05
CA ASN A 132 1.15 8.14 -20.24
C ASN A 132 0.08 9.23 -20.05
N ASN A 133 -0.63 9.24 -18.92
CA ASN A 133 -1.58 10.30 -18.57
C ASN A 133 -0.81 11.62 -18.35
N THR A 134 -1.19 12.66 -19.09
CA THR A 134 -0.46 13.94 -19.06
C THR A 134 -0.50 14.62 -17.71
N ALA A 135 -1.60 14.49 -16.96
CA ALA A 135 -1.71 15.04 -15.61
C ALA A 135 -0.80 14.27 -14.63
N PHE A 136 -0.79 12.95 -14.71
CA PHE A 136 0.09 12.10 -13.90
C PHE A 136 1.58 12.43 -14.11
N LEU A 137 1.98 12.71 -15.35
CA LEU A 137 3.36 13.12 -15.68
C LEU A 137 3.78 14.45 -15.03
N THR A 138 2.83 15.30 -14.62
CA THR A 138 3.14 16.56 -13.91
C THR A 138 3.40 16.37 -12.41
N LEU A 139 3.04 15.20 -11.86
CA LEU A 139 3.22 14.92 -10.44
C LEU A 139 4.70 14.74 -10.10
N ASN A 140 5.13 15.36 -9.01
CA ASN A 140 6.41 15.05 -8.38
C ASN A 140 6.30 13.77 -7.52
N GLU A 141 7.41 13.26 -7.00
CA GLU A 141 7.41 12.01 -6.20
C GLU A 141 6.58 12.09 -4.91
N THR A 142 6.53 13.27 -4.27
CA THR A 142 5.68 13.49 -3.09
C THR A 142 4.21 13.39 -3.46
N GLU A 143 3.80 13.96 -4.60
CA GLU A 143 2.41 13.91 -5.05
C GLU A 143 1.98 12.55 -5.55
N LYS A 144 2.88 11.80 -6.18
CA LYS A 144 2.64 10.39 -6.48
C LYS A 144 2.43 9.60 -5.19
N SER A 145 3.22 9.89 -4.16
CA SER A 145 3.02 9.29 -2.85
C SER A 145 1.65 9.65 -2.28
N ILE A 146 1.25 10.93 -2.29
CA ILE A 146 -0.09 11.35 -1.86
C ILE A 146 -1.20 10.64 -2.65
N LEU A 147 -1.05 10.52 -3.97
CA LEU A 147 -2.00 9.80 -4.83
C LEU A 147 -2.21 8.34 -4.36
N PHE A 148 -1.12 7.61 -4.10
CA PHE A 148 -1.17 6.20 -3.71
C PHE A 148 -1.50 5.95 -2.23
N PHE A 149 -1.20 6.89 -1.32
CA PHE A 149 -1.39 6.71 0.12
C PHE A 149 -2.63 7.41 0.67
N ASP A 150 -2.99 8.58 0.15
CA ASP A 150 -4.06 9.40 0.71
C ASP A 150 -5.33 9.39 -0.14
N ARG A 151 -5.21 9.08 -1.44
CA ARG A 151 -6.33 9.18 -2.41
C ARG A 151 -6.78 7.86 -3.01
N THR A 152 -6.15 6.75 -2.64
CA THR A 152 -6.68 5.42 -2.92
C THR A 152 -7.86 5.12 -2.01
N PHE A 153 -9.05 5.51 -2.45
CA PHE A 153 -10.29 5.03 -1.83
C PHE A 153 -10.50 3.57 -2.20
N LEU A 154 -10.41 2.67 -1.21
CA LEU A 154 -10.88 1.29 -1.38
C LEU A 154 -12.41 1.30 -1.61
N PRO A 155 -12.92 0.83 -2.76
CA PRO A 155 -14.36 0.63 -2.94
C PRO A 155 -14.81 -0.72 -2.34
N LYS A 156 -13.88 -1.63 -2.02
CA LYS A 156 -14.17 -2.91 -1.38
C LYS A 156 -13.98 -2.77 0.13
N ASN A 157 -15.09 -2.44 0.79
CA ASN A 157 -15.41 -2.60 2.21
C ASN A 157 -16.02 -1.30 2.77
N THR A 158 -17.25 -1.06 2.36
CA THR A 158 -18.35 -0.97 3.33
C THR A 158 -18.15 -2.09 4.37
N LEU A 159 -17.21 -1.94 5.30
CA LEU A 159 -17.11 -2.75 6.49
C LEU A 159 -18.51 -2.66 7.08
N LEU A 160 -19.21 -3.79 7.04
CA LEU A 160 -20.56 -3.93 7.56
C LEU A 160 -20.58 -3.23 8.91
N LYS A 161 -21.38 -2.17 9.05
CA LYS A 161 -21.60 -1.53 10.34
C LYS A 161 -22.18 -2.59 11.28
N THR A 162 -21.34 -3.28 12.02
CA THR A 162 -21.78 -4.06 13.17
C THR A 162 -22.29 -3.05 14.18
N ARG A 163 -23.60 -3.08 14.37
CA ARG A 163 -24.36 -2.26 15.31
C ARG A 163 -23.94 -2.64 16.74
N SER A 164 -22.81 -2.12 17.20
CA SER A 164 -22.45 -2.06 18.61
C SER A 164 -21.60 -0.84 18.88
N GLU A 165 -22.28 0.29 19.11
CA GLU A 165 -21.70 1.50 19.68
C GLU A 165 -21.43 1.27 21.17
N SER A 166 -20.30 0.65 21.50
CA SER A 166 -19.55 0.93 22.74
C SER A 166 -18.19 0.25 22.66
N ASN A 167 -17.11 1.05 22.65
CA ASN A 167 -15.69 0.67 22.69
C ASN A 167 -15.13 -0.20 21.54
N SER A 168 -15.96 -0.94 20.80
CA SER A 168 -15.61 -1.67 19.57
C SER A 168 -15.18 -0.74 18.42
N SER A 169 -15.44 0.57 18.50
CA SER A 169 -15.18 1.50 17.40
C SER A 169 -13.70 1.83 17.20
N GLU A 170 -12.89 1.93 18.26
CA GLU A 170 -11.47 2.30 18.12
C GLU A 170 -10.63 1.13 17.61
N CYS A 171 -10.86 -0.10 18.11
CA CYS A 171 -10.20 -1.29 17.56
C CYS A 171 -10.56 -1.47 16.06
N GLU A 172 -11.83 -1.29 15.70
CA GLU A 172 -12.29 -1.39 14.31
C GLU A 172 -11.70 -0.28 13.42
N LYS A 173 -11.65 0.96 13.94
CA LYS A 173 -11.01 2.10 13.26
C LYS A 173 -9.52 1.85 13.04
N ASN A 174 -8.82 1.34 14.05
CA ASN A 174 -7.40 1.00 13.94
C ASN A 174 -7.17 -0.11 12.90
N ARG A 175 -8.02 -1.16 12.91
CA ARG A 175 -7.97 -2.20 11.89
C ARG A 175 -8.19 -1.64 10.49
N LYS A 176 -9.21 -0.80 10.31
CA LYS A 176 -9.50 -0.15 9.02
C LYS A 176 -8.32 0.70 8.54
N ASN A 177 -7.70 1.47 9.44
CA ASN A 177 -6.53 2.29 9.11
C ASN A 177 -5.33 1.42 8.69
N ALA A 178 -5.09 0.31 9.40
CA ALA A 178 -4.04 -0.63 9.05
C ALA A 178 -4.30 -1.31 7.69
N TYR A 179 -5.54 -1.67 7.40
CA TYR A 179 -5.94 -2.20 6.10
C TYR A 179 -5.69 -1.18 4.99
N ASN A 180 -6.15 0.07 5.16
CA ASN A 180 -5.91 1.14 4.20
C ASN A 180 -4.42 1.32 3.94
N ALA A 181 -3.60 1.38 4.99
CA ALA A 181 -2.15 1.51 4.86
C ALA A 181 -1.51 0.31 4.13
N ALA A 182 -1.99 -0.90 4.39
CA ALA A 182 -1.51 -2.11 3.73
C ALA A 182 -1.81 -2.09 2.22
N TYR A 183 -3.04 -1.73 1.84
CA TYR A 183 -3.43 -1.62 0.44
C TYR A 183 -2.71 -0.47 -0.28
N SER A 184 -2.59 0.70 0.33
CA SER A 184 -1.82 1.81 -0.24
C SER A 184 -0.36 1.43 -0.48
N SER A 185 0.27 0.75 0.48
CA SER A 185 1.63 0.23 0.33
C SER A 185 1.72 -0.79 -0.80
N PHE A 186 0.74 -1.67 -0.92
CA PHE A 186 0.64 -2.64 -2.01
C PHE A 186 0.56 -1.95 -3.38
N TYR A 187 -0.37 -1.01 -3.57
CA TYR A 187 -0.53 -0.29 -4.84
C TYR A 187 0.73 0.49 -5.21
N PHE A 188 1.35 1.15 -4.23
CA PHE A 188 2.61 1.87 -4.43
C PHE A 188 3.74 0.91 -4.86
N SER A 189 3.90 -0.23 -4.16
CA SER A 189 4.91 -1.25 -4.49
C SER A 189 4.69 -1.86 -5.87
N VAL A 190 3.44 -2.20 -6.23
CA VAL A 190 3.10 -2.67 -7.59
C VAL A 190 3.41 -1.58 -8.63
N GLY A 191 3.14 -0.32 -8.30
CA GLY A 191 3.51 0.84 -9.12
C GLY A 191 5.02 0.95 -9.36
N ALA A 192 5.84 0.51 -8.40
CA ALA A 192 7.30 0.42 -8.54
C ALA A 192 7.76 -0.85 -9.28
N CYS A 193 6.99 -1.94 -9.24
CA CYS A 193 7.30 -3.17 -9.96
C CYS A 193 7.28 -2.97 -11.48
N GLY A 194 8.26 -3.54 -12.19
CA GLY A 194 8.15 -3.76 -13.63
C GLY A 194 7.20 -4.91 -13.94
N ASN A 195 7.43 -5.62 -15.04
CA ASN A 195 6.69 -6.84 -15.38
C ASN A 195 7.22 -8.07 -14.62
N SER A 196 7.67 -7.88 -13.37
CA SER A 196 8.29 -8.94 -12.57
C SER A 196 7.22 -9.62 -11.71
N SER A 197 6.87 -10.86 -12.06
CA SER A 197 5.99 -11.73 -11.28
C SER A 197 6.45 -11.86 -9.83
N GLN A 198 7.77 -12.00 -9.62
CA GLN A 198 8.41 -12.02 -8.31
C GLN A 198 8.12 -10.75 -7.49
N CYS A 199 8.40 -9.56 -8.03
CA CYS A 199 8.16 -8.28 -7.34
C CYS A 199 6.68 -8.12 -6.95
N LEU A 200 5.79 -8.52 -7.86
CA LEU A 200 4.35 -8.49 -7.66
C LEU A 200 3.88 -9.47 -6.57
N ALA A 201 4.48 -10.66 -6.52
CA ALA A 201 4.22 -11.65 -5.48
C ALA A 201 4.74 -11.19 -4.11
N GLU A 202 5.93 -10.59 -4.05
CA GLU A 202 6.48 -9.99 -2.83
C GLU A 202 5.57 -8.87 -2.30
N ALA A 203 5.08 -7.99 -3.19
CA ALA A 203 4.16 -6.93 -2.83
C ALA A 203 2.83 -7.48 -2.26
N ASP A 204 2.25 -8.51 -2.89
CA ASP A 204 1.03 -9.15 -2.36
C ASP A 204 1.29 -9.92 -1.06
N GLY A 205 2.43 -10.60 -0.94
CA GLY A 205 2.84 -11.25 0.31
C GLY A 205 2.91 -10.26 1.47
N ALA A 206 3.51 -9.10 1.25
CA ALA A 206 3.54 -8.02 2.22
C ALA A 206 2.13 -7.50 2.57
N LEU A 207 1.23 -7.35 1.58
CA LEU A 207 -0.17 -7.01 1.82
C LEU A 207 -0.82 -8.02 2.76
N LYS A 208 -0.75 -9.31 2.44
CA LYS A 208 -1.39 -10.38 3.22
C LYS A 208 -0.86 -10.45 4.66
N MET A 209 0.44 -10.29 4.86
CA MET A 209 1.02 -10.24 6.21
C MET A 209 0.54 -9.03 7.01
N ASN A 210 0.47 -7.85 6.39
CA ASN A 210 -0.03 -6.66 7.07
C ASN A 210 -1.51 -6.79 7.43
N LEU A 211 -2.34 -7.39 6.56
CA LEU A 211 -3.74 -7.69 6.88
C LEU A 211 -3.86 -8.69 8.03
N TYR A 212 -3.07 -9.76 8.01
CA TYR A 212 -3.02 -10.73 9.11
C TYR A 212 -2.65 -10.08 10.44
N PHE A 213 -1.61 -9.24 10.47
CA PHE A 213 -1.22 -8.53 11.69
C PHE A 213 -2.29 -7.54 12.16
N ALA A 214 -2.98 -6.88 11.24
CA ALA A 214 -4.09 -6.00 11.57
C ALA A 214 -5.25 -6.76 12.25
N ASP A 215 -5.56 -7.98 11.79
CA ASP A 215 -6.57 -8.83 12.43
C ASP A 215 -6.13 -9.38 13.79
N VAL A 216 -4.88 -9.81 13.92
CA VAL A 216 -4.29 -10.24 15.21
C VAL A 216 -4.37 -9.09 16.23
N ASN A 217 -3.98 -7.88 15.83
CA ASN A 217 -4.03 -6.69 16.68
C ASN A 217 -5.47 -6.33 17.06
N TYR A 218 -6.41 -6.45 16.11
CA TYR A 218 -7.83 -6.25 16.39
C TYR A 218 -8.36 -7.23 17.44
N HIS A 219 -8.09 -8.53 17.29
CA HIS A 219 -8.54 -9.54 18.23
C HIS A 219 -7.93 -9.35 19.63
N SER A 220 -6.66 -8.98 19.71
CA SER A 220 -6.01 -8.61 20.98
C SER A 220 -6.66 -7.38 21.63
N CYS A 221 -6.93 -6.34 20.82
CA CYS A 221 -7.62 -5.12 21.27
C CYS A 221 -9.02 -5.44 21.82
N MET A 222 -9.80 -6.26 21.12
CA MET A 222 -11.13 -6.69 21.55
C MET A 222 -11.08 -7.53 22.83
N GLY A 223 -10.12 -8.46 22.96
CA GLY A 223 -9.92 -9.26 24.17
C GLY A 223 -9.55 -8.43 25.40
N ASN A 224 -8.79 -7.34 25.21
CA ASN A 224 -8.45 -6.41 26.29
C ASN A 224 -9.65 -5.54 26.72
N ILE A 225 -10.62 -5.29 25.84
CA ILE A 225 -11.86 -4.58 26.16
C ILE A 225 -12.81 -5.48 26.94
N SER A 226 -12.92 -6.77 26.60
CA SER A 226 -13.83 -7.70 27.29
C SER A 226 -13.40 -8.06 28.72
N ASN A 227 -12.15 -7.81 29.07
CA ASN A 227 -11.58 -8.11 30.39
C ASN A 227 -11.55 -6.88 31.34
N LYS A 228 -12.13 -5.75 30.94
CA LYS A 228 -12.34 -4.54 31.77
C LYS A 228 -13.78 -4.42 32.18
#